data_AF-A0AAE9TD61-F1
#
_entry.id   AF-A0AAE9TD61-F1
#
_cell.length_a   1.000
_cell.length_b   1.000
_cell.length_c   1.000
_cell.angle_alpha   90.00
_cell.angle_beta   90.00
_cell.angle_gamma   90.00
#
_symmetry.space_group_name_H-M   'P 1'
#
loop_
_entity.id
_entity.type
_entity.pdbx_description
1 polymer ?
#
loop_
_entity_poly.entity_id
_entity_poly.type
_entity_poly.pdbx_seq_one_letter_code
_entity_poly.pdbx_strand_id
1 'polypeptide(L)'
;MFRFKLEYIFFIGGLLILAIGINMMTTITSFGLSPYDSFFIALYQNFGISIGFWIFMINFAFTLIVLFWNKKEITIGTIVTMVLISLFVDWIGSTTTIMDAIRSLPKYITLICGNLFVGAGIGLYVSTNLCAAPQEAFVLTVAEKKKWTFRRTEISLAFLFLTLSFLLDGPIYFGTIILSFTTGWIIQAFIQVGTHSLNRKEPIKQAA
;
A
#
# COMPACT_ATOMS: atom_id res chain seq x y z
N MET A 1 -12.06 26.44 4.12
CA MET A 1 -12.90 25.59 3.24
C MET A 1 -12.14 25.04 2.03
N PHE A 2 -11.33 25.84 1.31
CA PHE A 2 -10.56 25.37 0.14
C PHE A 2 -9.49 24.30 0.46
N ARG A 3 -8.79 24.43 1.60
CA ARG A 3 -7.76 23.47 2.05
C ARG A 3 -8.30 22.06 2.32
N PHE A 4 -9.46 21.96 2.96
CA PHE A 4 -10.11 20.66 3.21
C PHE A 4 -10.43 19.94 1.89
N LYS A 5 -10.87 20.65 0.85
CA LYS A 5 -11.15 20.03 -0.46
C LYS A 5 -9.89 19.44 -1.09
N LEU A 6 -8.74 20.11 -0.98
CA LEU A 6 -7.48 19.66 -1.56
C LEU A 6 -6.95 18.38 -0.86
N GLU A 7 -7.12 18.27 0.46
CA GLU A 7 -6.73 17.08 1.22
C GLU A 7 -7.50 15.83 0.76
N TYR A 8 -8.82 15.93 0.59
CA TYR A 8 -9.61 14.82 0.09
C TYR A 8 -9.26 14.44 -1.36
N ILE A 9 -8.90 15.43 -2.20
CA ILE A 9 -8.43 15.16 -3.57
C ILE A 9 -7.11 14.40 -3.56
N PHE A 10 -6.14 14.81 -2.74
CA PHE A 10 -4.85 14.11 -2.60
C PHE A 10 -5.04 12.72 -2.01
N PHE A 11 -5.97 12.57 -1.07
CA PHE A 11 -6.29 11.29 -0.45
C PHE A 11 -6.92 10.31 -1.45
N ILE A 12 -8.05 10.67 -2.07
CA ILE A 12 -8.74 9.80 -3.03
C ILE A 12 -7.88 9.58 -4.28
N GLY A 13 -7.23 10.64 -4.78
CA GLY A 13 -6.32 10.56 -5.92
C GLY A 13 -5.11 9.68 -5.62
N GLY A 14 -4.52 9.80 -4.43
CA GLY A 14 -3.43 8.93 -3.99
C GLY A 14 -3.84 7.45 -3.94
N LEU A 15 -5.03 7.15 -3.39
CA LEU A 15 -5.56 5.78 -3.37
C LEU A 15 -5.85 5.23 -4.78
N LEU A 16 -6.36 6.06 -5.70
CA LEU A 16 -6.55 5.66 -7.10
C LEU A 16 -5.22 5.37 -7.80
N ILE A 17 -4.22 6.26 -7.66
CA ILE A 17 -2.89 6.07 -8.23
C ILE A 17 -2.24 4.80 -7.67
N LEU A 18 -2.36 4.57 -6.35
CA LEU A 18 -1.90 3.35 -5.71
C LEU A 18 -2.58 2.10 -6.30
N ALA A 19 -3.90 2.12 -6.46
CA ALA A 19 -4.64 1.00 -7.05
C ALA A 19 -4.27 0.72 -8.51
N ILE A 20 -3.96 1.76 -9.31
CA ILE A 20 -3.40 1.58 -10.66
C ILE A 20 -2.02 0.91 -10.56
N GLY A 21 -1.14 1.40 -9.68
CA GLY A 21 0.19 0.84 -9.46
C GLY A 21 0.15 -0.64 -9.08
N ILE A 22 -0.71 -1.03 -8.14
CA ILE A 22 -0.93 -2.43 -7.75
C ILE A 22 -1.36 -3.26 -8.97
N ASN A 23 -2.36 -2.80 -9.75
CA ASN A 23 -2.81 -3.51 -10.95
C ASN A 23 -1.75 -3.56 -12.07
N MET A 24 -0.84 -2.58 -12.16
CA MET A 24 0.31 -2.70 -13.07
C MET A 24 1.25 -3.82 -12.62
N MET A 25 1.56 -3.85 -11.33
CA MET A 25 2.45 -4.85 -10.73
C MET A 25 1.90 -6.28 -10.87
N THR A 26 0.58 -6.47 -10.77
CA THR A 26 -0.04 -7.80 -10.93
C THR A 26 0.14 -8.40 -12.33
N THR A 27 0.43 -7.60 -13.36
CA THR A 27 0.68 -8.11 -14.73
C THR A 27 2.10 -8.61 -14.98
N ILE A 28 3.03 -8.32 -14.07
CA ILE A 28 4.47 -8.58 -14.22
C ILE A 28 5.05 -9.39 -13.06
N THR A 29 4.26 -10.30 -12.50
CA THR A 29 4.63 -11.14 -11.35
C THR A 29 6.01 -11.80 -11.47
N SER A 30 6.45 -12.13 -12.69
CA SER A 30 7.76 -12.73 -12.97
C SER A 30 8.98 -11.87 -12.61
N PHE A 31 8.81 -10.55 -12.41
CA PHE A 31 9.91 -9.66 -12.02
C PHE A 31 10.07 -9.54 -10.51
N GLY A 32 9.09 -10.02 -9.72
CA GLY A 32 9.03 -9.82 -8.28
C GLY A 32 8.20 -8.60 -7.91
N LEU A 33 7.57 -8.68 -6.74
CA LEU A 33 6.64 -7.68 -6.23
C LEU A 33 7.02 -7.31 -4.79
N SER A 34 6.36 -6.30 -4.22
CA SER A 34 6.53 -6.03 -2.79
C SER A 34 6.07 -7.24 -1.96
N PRO A 35 6.62 -7.46 -0.74
CA PRO A 35 6.22 -8.58 0.11
C PRO A 35 4.70 -8.68 0.35
N TYR A 36 4.04 -7.53 0.46
CA TYR A 36 2.59 -7.44 0.64
C TYR A 36 1.84 -7.86 -0.63
N ASP A 37 2.23 -7.32 -1.79
CA ASP A 37 1.60 -7.65 -3.07
C ASP A 37 1.82 -9.12 -3.44
N SER A 38 3.03 -9.67 -3.22
CA SER A 38 3.30 -11.09 -3.44
C SER A 38 2.38 -11.98 -2.60
N PHE A 39 2.06 -11.59 -1.36
CA PHE A 39 1.12 -12.34 -0.52
C PHE A 39 -0.32 -12.24 -1.04
N PHE A 40 -0.80 -11.04 -1.40
CA PHE A 40 -2.15 -10.88 -1.94
C PHE A 40 -2.35 -11.64 -3.26
N ILE A 41 -1.34 -11.66 -4.12
CA ILE A 41 -1.38 -12.45 -5.37
C ILE A 41 -1.32 -13.94 -5.07
N ALA A 42 -0.50 -14.40 -4.12
CA ALA A 42 -0.48 -15.81 -3.73
C ALA A 42 -1.85 -16.27 -3.23
N LEU A 43 -2.54 -15.45 -2.42
CA LEU A 43 -3.90 -15.71 -1.98
C LEU A 43 -4.89 -15.76 -3.15
N TYR A 44 -4.81 -14.82 -4.08
CA TYR A 44 -5.63 -14.83 -5.31
C TYR A 44 -5.41 -16.12 -6.13
N GLN A 45 -4.15 -16.54 -6.32
CA GLN A 45 -3.80 -17.72 -7.12
C GLN A 45 -4.25 -19.04 -6.47
N ASN A 46 -4.20 -19.14 -5.14
CA ASN A 46 -4.56 -20.37 -4.42
C ASN A 46 -6.06 -20.47 -4.12
N PHE A 47 -6.74 -19.36 -3.87
CA PHE A 47 -8.14 -19.36 -3.42
C PHE A 47 -9.13 -18.78 -4.44
N GLY A 48 -8.65 -18.11 -5.50
CA GLY A 48 -9.48 -17.62 -6.61
C GLY A 48 -10.39 -16.43 -6.30
N ILE A 49 -10.32 -15.84 -5.10
CA ILE A 49 -11.05 -14.61 -4.74
C ILE A 49 -10.19 -13.39 -5.11
N SER A 50 -10.84 -12.27 -5.47
CA SER A 50 -10.20 -11.05 -5.95
C SER A 50 -9.09 -10.49 -5.04
N ILE A 51 -8.13 -9.79 -5.64
CA ILE A 51 -7.01 -9.18 -4.92
C ILE A 51 -7.50 -8.11 -3.94
N GLY A 52 -8.46 -7.28 -4.34
CA GLY A 52 -9.08 -6.28 -3.48
C GLY A 52 -9.75 -6.91 -2.26
N PHE A 53 -10.41 -8.06 -2.41
CA PHE A 53 -10.97 -8.78 -1.26
C PHE A 53 -9.89 -9.21 -0.25
N TRP A 54 -8.76 -9.75 -0.72
CA TRP A 54 -7.67 -10.12 0.19
C TRP A 54 -7.01 -8.92 0.87
N ILE A 55 -6.84 -7.81 0.13
CA ILE A 55 -6.40 -6.53 0.71
C ILE A 55 -7.37 -6.08 1.82
N PHE A 56 -8.68 -6.17 1.58
CA PHE A 56 -9.70 -5.83 2.57
C PHE A 56 -9.62 -6.73 3.80
N MET A 57 -9.58 -8.05 3.61
CA MET A 57 -9.58 -9.02 4.71
C MET A 57 -8.35 -8.88 5.61
N ILE A 58 -7.17 -8.68 5.03
CA ILE A 58 -5.93 -8.49 5.79
C ILE A 58 -5.94 -7.15 6.54
N ASN A 59 -6.36 -6.07 5.89
CA ASN A 59 -6.52 -4.78 6.54
C ASN A 59 -7.58 -4.80 7.64
N PHE A 60 -8.66 -5.56 7.45
CA PHE A 60 -9.68 -5.79 8.46
C PHE A 60 -9.12 -6.55 9.66
N ALA A 61 -8.32 -7.60 9.42
CA ALA A 61 -7.61 -8.33 10.49
C ALA A 61 -6.68 -7.39 11.28
N PHE A 62 -5.89 -6.55 10.61
CA PHE A 62 -5.08 -5.54 11.28
C PHE A 62 -5.92 -4.55 12.08
N THR A 63 -7.02 -4.08 11.51
CA THR A 63 -7.95 -3.16 12.19
C THR A 63 -8.47 -3.79 13.49
N LEU A 64 -8.88 -5.06 13.46
CA LEU A 64 -9.35 -5.77 14.66
C LEU A 64 -8.25 -5.86 15.72
N ILE A 65 -7.02 -6.25 15.34
CA ILE A 65 -5.91 -6.37 16.29
C ILE A 65 -5.60 -5.01 16.94
N VAL A 66 -5.51 -3.95 16.13
CA VAL A 66 -5.25 -2.59 16.63
C VAL A 66 -6.41 -2.09 17.49
N LEU A 67 -7.65 -2.42 17.16
CA LEU A 67 -8.81 -2.05 17.97
C LEU A 67 -8.73 -2.65 19.40
N PHE A 68 -8.13 -3.83 19.58
CA PHE A 68 -7.93 -4.40 20.92
C PHE A 68 -6.72 -3.80 21.66
N TRP A 69 -5.66 -3.40 20.95
CA TRP A 69 -4.42 -2.91 21.57
C TRP A 69 -4.29 -1.40 21.72
N ASN A 70 -4.73 -0.63 20.73
CA ASN A 70 -4.66 0.82 20.68
C ASN A 70 -5.77 1.42 19.82
N LYS A 71 -6.98 1.50 20.38
CA LYS A 71 -8.18 2.07 19.72
C LYS A 71 -7.99 3.47 19.14
N LYS A 72 -7.03 4.25 19.66
CA LYS A 72 -6.78 5.64 19.25
C LYS A 72 -6.19 5.75 17.84
N GLU A 73 -5.51 4.70 17.38
CA GLU A 73 -4.90 4.68 16.04
C GLU A 73 -5.92 4.29 14.95
N ILE A 74 -7.06 3.69 15.32
CA ILE A 74 -8.16 3.42 14.37
C ILE A 74 -9.10 4.62 14.31
N THR A 75 -9.12 5.25 13.14
CA THR A 75 -10.01 6.37 12.83
C THR A 75 -11.01 5.97 11.75
N ILE A 76 -12.06 6.79 11.55
CA ILE A 76 -12.99 6.60 10.43
C ILE A 76 -12.23 6.62 9.10
N GLY A 77 -11.20 7.48 8.97
CA GLY A 77 -10.37 7.52 7.77
C GLY A 77 -9.64 6.19 7.51
N THR A 78 -9.14 5.52 8.56
CA THR A 78 -8.49 4.20 8.45
C THR A 78 -9.43 3.15 7.85
N ILE A 79 -10.70 3.16 8.27
CA ILE A 79 -11.76 2.28 7.74
C ILE A 79 -12.07 2.64 6.27
N VAL A 80 -12.17 3.94 5.97
CA VAL A 80 -12.41 4.42 4.60
C VAL A 80 -11.26 4.03 3.68
N THR A 81 -10.00 4.16 4.11
CA THR A 81 -8.81 3.77 3.35
C THR A 81 -8.86 2.29 2.98
N MET A 82 -9.12 1.39 3.94
CA MET A 82 -9.14 -0.04 3.63
C MET A 82 -10.27 -0.44 2.69
N VAL A 83 -11.41 0.23 2.76
CA VAL A 83 -12.54 -0.04 1.85
C VAL A 83 -12.23 0.51 0.46
N LEU A 84 -11.79 1.76 0.36
CA LEU A 84 -11.56 2.43 -0.91
C LEU A 84 -10.41 1.80 -1.70
N ILE A 85 -9.28 1.48 -1.06
CA ILE A 85 -8.16 0.84 -1.77
C ILE A 85 -8.58 -0.51 -2.35
N SER A 86 -9.31 -1.30 -1.56
CA SER A 86 -9.80 -2.63 -1.98
C SER A 86 -10.77 -2.52 -3.14
N LEU A 87 -11.71 -1.57 -3.06
CA LEU A 87 -12.69 -1.30 -4.13
C LEU A 87 -11.99 -0.81 -5.40
N PHE A 88 -11.04 0.12 -5.30
CA PHE A 88 -10.34 0.66 -6.46
C PHE A 88 -9.46 -0.37 -7.14
N VAL A 89 -8.79 -1.23 -6.37
CA VAL A 89 -7.98 -2.33 -6.92
C VAL A 89 -8.86 -3.28 -7.75
N ASP A 90 -10.01 -3.71 -7.21
CA ASP A 90 -10.93 -4.60 -7.93
C ASP A 90 -11.64 -3.91 -9.10
N TRP A 91 -12.01 -2.64 -8.95
CA TRP A 91 -12.63 -1.86 -10.02
C TRP A 91 -11.68 -1.70 -11.22
N ILE A 92 -10.42 -1.34 -10.98
CA ILE A 92 -9.41 -1.24 -12.04
C ILE A 92 -9.12 -2.63 -12.62
N GLY A 93 -8.95 -3.65 -11.78
CA GLY A 93 -8.66 -5.02 -12.20
C GLY A 93 -9.78 -5.66 -13.03
N SER A 94 -11.03 -5.28 -12.79
CA SER A 94 -12.20 -5.72 -13.57
C SER A 94 -12.44 -4.91 -14.84
N THR A 95 -11.83 -3.74 -14.98
CA THR A 95 -11.97 -2.88 -16.16
C THR A 95 -11.03 -3.33 -17.27
N THR A 96 -11.55 -4.11 -18.21
CA THR A 96 -10.79 -4.72 -19.32
C THR A 96 -9.97 -3.70 -20.12
N THR A 97 -10.56 -2.57 -20.51
CA THR A 97 -9.87 -1.53 -21.29
C THR A 97 -8.61 -0.99 -20.59
N ILE A 98 -8.67 -0.80 -19.26
CA ILE A 98 -7.52 -0.33 -18.48
C ILE A 98 -6.48 -1.44 -18.40
N MET A 99 -6.92 -2.67 -18.14
CA MET A 99 -6.01 -3.80 -17.98
C MET A 99 -5.32 -4.20 -19.27
N ASP A 100 -6.00 -4.10 -20.41
CA ASP A 100 -5.42 -4.35 -21.73
C ASP A 100 -4.41 -3.26 -22.09
N ALA A 101 -4.69 -1.99 -21.76
CA ALA A 101 -3.70 -0.92 -21.89
C ALA A 101 -2.45 -1.20 -21.03
N ILE A 102 -2.62 -1.63 -19.78
CA ILE A 102 -1.51 -2.01 -18.90
C ILE A 102 -0.71 -3.19 -19.47
N ARG A 103 -1.39 -4.24 -19.95
CA ARG A 103 -0.75 -5.43 -20.56
C ARG A 103 -0.03 -5.12 -21.86
N SER A 104 -0.46 -4.09 -22.59
CA SER A 104 0.20 -3.65 -23.83
C SER A 104 1.55 -2.97 -23.58
N LEU A 105 1.80 -2.49 -22.36
CA LEU A 105 3.07 -1.86 -22.01
C LEU A 105 4.21 -2.89 -21.91
N PRO A 106 5.43 -2.55 -22.35
CA PRO A 106 6.61 -3.37 -22.12
C PRO A 106 6.82 -3.63 -20.62
N LYS A 107 7.12 -4.88 -20.25
CA LYS A 107 7.21 -5.32 -18.84
C LYS A 107 8.12 -4.44 -17.97
N TYR A 108 9.27 -3.99 -18.51
CA TYR A 108 10.18 -3.08 -17.81
C TYR A 108 9.57 -1.69 -17.55
N ILE A 109 8.81 -1.16 -18.50
CA ILE A 109 8.10 0.12 -18.34
C ILE A 109 7.00 -0.07 -17.29
N THR A 110 6.24 -1.17 -17.36
CA THR A 110 5.21 -1.50 -16.37
C THR A 110 5.80 -1.62 -14.96
N LEU A 111 7.00 -2.19 -14.81
CA LEU A 111 7.69 -2.31 -13.53
C LEU A 111 8.05 -0.94 -12.94
N ILE A 112 8.66 -0.07 -13.75
CA ILE A 112 9.10 1.26 -13.31
C ILE A 112 7.88 2.13 -12.99
N CYS A 113 6.91 2.20 -13.90
CA CYS A 113 5.70 2.99 -13.72
C CYS A 113 4.81 2.44 -12.59
N GLY A 114 4.68 1.11 -12.48
CA GLY A 114 3.94 0.47 -11.40
C GLY A 114 4.53 0.79 -10.04
N ASN A 115 5.86 0.66 -9.89
CA ASN A 115 6.54 1.04 -8.64
C ASN A 115 6.42 2.53 -8.32
N LEU A 116 6.55 3.37 -9.33
CA LEU A 116 6.37 4.81 -9.20
C LEU A 116 4.95 5.15 -8.72
N PHE A 117 3.92 4.53 -9.30
CA PHE A 117 2.53 4.75 -8.91
C PHE A 117 2.21 4.20 -7.53
N VAL A 118 2.73 3.03 -7.16
CA VAL A 118 2.60 2.51 -5.79
C VAL A 118 3.21 3.51 -4.79
N GLY A 119 4.46 3.92 -4.99
CA GLY A 119 5.12 4.86 -4.09
C GLY A 119 4.48 6.25 -4.07
N ALA A 120 4.08 6.77 -5.24
CA ALA A 120 3.40 8.05 -5.36
C ALA A 120 2.03 8.04 -4.69
N GLY A 121 1.25 6.99 -4.91
CA GLY A 121 -0.07 6.84 -4.31
C GLY A 121 -0.01 6.79 -2.78
N ILE A 122 0.90 5.98 -2.24
CA ILE A 122 1.16 5.92 -0.79
C ILE A 122 1.60 7.29 -0.27
N GLY A 123 2.61 7.91 -0.88
CA GLY A 123 3.13 9.19 -0.41
C GLY A 123 2.10 10.31 -0.45
N LEU A 124 1.24 10.36 -1.49
CA LEU A 124 0.18 11.35 -1.62
C LEU A 124 -0.91 11.18 -0.55
N TYR A 125 -1.46 9.98 -0.33
CA TYR A 125 -2.51 9.84 0.70
C TYR A 125 -1.95 10.06 2.10
N VAL A 126 -0.74 9.57 2.39
CA VAL A 126 -0.05 9.76 3.68
C VAL A 126 0.20 11.24 3.95
N SER A 127 0.59 12.01 2.93
CA SER A 127 0.86 13.46 3.07
C SER A 127 -0.33 14.26 3.60
N THR A 128 -1.55 13.77 3.40
CA THR A 128 -2.78 14.43 3.87
C THR A 128 -2.93 14.35 5.39
N ASN A 129 -2.29 13.37 6.04
CA ASN A 129 -2.42 13.06 7.47
C ASN A 129 -3.88 12.98 7.93
N LEU A 130 -4.80 12.60 7.03
CA LEU A 130 -6.22 12.39 7.35
C LEU A 130 -6.41 11.10 8.15
N CYS A 131 -5.61 10.08 7.85
CA CYS A 131 -5.60 8.80 8.57
C CYS A 131 -4.34 8.00 8.25
N ALA A 132 -4.05 7.02 9.09
CA ALA A 132 -3.10 5.95 8.81
C ALA A 132 -3.85 4.75 8.23
N ALA A 133 -3.26 4.04 7.27
CA ALA A 133 -3.79 2.76 6.80
C ALA A 133 -3.78 1.72 7.93
N PRO A 134 -4.66 0.70 7.95
CA PRO A 134 -4.71 -0.26 9.06
C PRO A 134 -3.40 -0.98 9.33
N GLN A 135 -2.68 -1.33 8.26
CA GLN A 135 -1.34 -1.91 8.35
C GLN A 135 -0.35 -0.96 9.04
N GLU A 136 -0.33 0.33 8.66
CA GLU A 136 0.54 1.33 9.30
C GLU A 136 0.18 1.52 10.78
N ALA A 137 -1.11 1.57 11.10
CA ALA A 137 -1.61 1.64 12.47
C ALA A 137 -1.18 0.42 13.29
N PHE A 138 -1.15 -0.77 12.67
CA PHE A 138 -0.64 -2.00 13.29
C PHE A 138 0.86 -1.91 13.57
N VAL A 139 1.65 -1.47 12.60
CA VAL A 139 3.10 -1.31 12.73
C VAL A 139 3.42 -0.30 13.85
N LEU A 140 2.74 0.84 13.89
CA LEU A 140 2.87 1.84 14.95
C LEU A 140 2.50 1.25 16.31
N THR A 141 1.37 0.56 16.41
CA THR A 141 0.91 -0.05 17.68
C THR A 141 1.90 -1.09 18.21
N VAL A 142 2.44 -1.94 17.33
CA VAL A 142 3.44 -2.95 17.71
C VAL A 142 4.76 -2.28 18.10
N ALA A 143 5.20 -1.26 17.35
CA ALA A 143 6.41 -0.52 17.65
C ALA A 143 6.34 0.12 19.05
N GLU A 144 5.23 0.78 19.38
CA GLU A 144 4.98 1.37 20.70
C GLU A 144 4.99 0.31 21.82
N LYS A 145 4.25 -0.79 21.63
CA LYS A 145 4.13 -1.84 22.65
C LYS A 145 5.45 -2.58 22.90
N LYS A 146 6.23 -2.85 21.85
CA LYS A 146 7.51 -3.56 21.95
C LYS A 146 8.72 -2.64 22.17
N LYS A 147 8.52 -1.32 22.19
CA LYS A 147 9.60 -0.31 22.21
C LYS A 147 10.60 -0.53 21.06
N TRP A 148 10.08 -0.91 19.90
CA TRP A 148 10.85 -1.06 18.66
C TRP A 148 10.74 0.21 17.82
N THR A 149 11.66 0.42 16.89
CA THR A 149 11.52 1.48 15.87
C THR A 149 10.45 1.10 14.86
N PHE A 150 9.87 2.09 14.15
CA PHE A 150 8.92 1.82 13.08
C PHE A 150 9.56 0.93 12.03
N ARG A 151 10.78 1.31 11.58
CA ARG A 151 11.54 0.55 10.58
C ARG A 151 11.76 -0.92 10.98
N ARG A 152 12.11 -1.21 12.24
CA ARG A 152 12.32 -2.60 12.68
C ARG A 152 11.03 -3.40 12.63
N THR A 153 9.91 -2.79 13.01
CA THR A 153 8.60 -3.43 13.03
C THR A 153 8.09 -3.68 11.62
N GLU A 154 8.22 -2.69 10.73
CA GLU A 154 7.87 -2.79 9.31
C GLU A 154 8.66 -3.91 8.61
N ILE A 155 9.98 -3.96 8.82
CA ILE A 155 10.83 -5.03 8.25
C ILE A 155 10.39 -6.39 8.78
N SER A 156 10.09 -6.51 10.08
CA SER A 156 9.65 -7.78 10.67
C SER A 156 8.31 -8.24 10.07
N LEU A 157 7.38 -7.32 9.85
CA LEU A 157 6.10 -7.62 9.23
C LEU A 157 6.28 -8.00 7.75
N ALA A 158 7.13 -7.28 7.01
CA ALA A 158 7.46 -7.60 5.63
C ALA A 158 8.07 -9.02 5.50
N PHE A 159 8.95 -9.42 6.43
CA PHE A 159 9.48 -10.79 6.47
C PHE A 159 8.39 -11.84 6.74
N LEU A 160 7.42 -11.52 7.59
CA LEU A 160 6.28 -12.40 7.85
C LEU A 160 5.43 -12.58 6.58
N PHE A 161 5.11 -11.49 5.86
CA PHE A 161 4.37 -11.55 4.60
C PHE A 161 5.14 -12.28 3.50
N LEU A 162 6.45 -12.06 3.41
CA LEU A 162 7.32 -12.77 2.48
C LEU A 162 7.34 -14.27 2.77
N THR A 163 7.40 -14.66 4.05
CA THR A 163 7.34 -16.07 4.46
C THR A 163 5.99 -16.69 4.13
N LEU A 164 4.88 -16.01 4.45
CA LEU A 164 3.54 -16.49 4.12
C LEU A 164 3.32 -16.59 2.61
N SER A 165 3.82 -15.62 1.85
CA SER A 165 3.78 -15.64 0.39
C SER A 165 4.60 -16.82 -0.16
N PHE A 166 5.81 -17.07 0.36
CA PHE A 166 6.63 -18.21 -0.03
C PHE A 166 5.93 -19.56 0.23
N LEU A 167 5.27 -19.69 1.38
CA LEU A 167 4.51 -20.92 1.74
C LEU A 167 3.30 -21.17 0.83
N LEU A 168 2.80 -20.14 0.17
CA LEU A 168 1.68 -20.20 -0.77
C LEU A 168 2.15 -20.16 -2.24
N ASP A 169 3.43 -20.47 -2.49
CA ASP A 169 4.05 -20.42 -3.83
C ASP A 169 3.90 -19.05 -4.53
N GLY A 170 3.93 -17.98 -3.74
CA GLY A 170 3.78 -16.62 -4.21
C GLY A 170 4.96 -16.12 -5.05
N PRO A 171 4.74 -15.09 -5.90
CA PRO A 171 5.76 -14.56 -6.80
C PRO A 171 6.81 -13.74 -6.04
N ILE A 172 7.86 -14.40 -5.57
CA ILE A 172 9.01 -13.78 -4.91
C ILE A 172 10.23 -13.96 -5.81
N TYR A 173 10.74 -12.84 -6.33
CA TYR A 173 11.89 -12.83 -7.24
C TYR A 173 12.88 -11.74 -6.86
N PHE A 174 14.02 -11.68 -7.54
CA PHE A 174 15.08 -10.70 -7.25
C PHE A 174 14.59 -9.25 -7.27
N GLY A 175 13.61 -8.92 -8.12
CA GLY A 175 13.04 -7.57 -8.15
C GLY A 175 12.27 -7.21 -6.88
N THR A 176 11.78 -8.16 -6.07
CA THR A 176 11.16 -7.88 -4.76
C THR A 176 12.09 -7.08 -3.84
N ILE A 177 13.39 -7.41 -3.84
CA ILE A 177 14.38 -6.71 -3.02
C ILE A 177 14.57 -5.28 -3.56
N ILE A 178 14.78 -5.13 -4.87
CA ILE A 178 15.00 -3.83 -5.52
C ILE A 178 13.78 -2.93 -5.34
N LEU A 179 12.58 -3.45 -5.56
CA LEU A 179 11.32 -2.75 -5.37
C LEU A 179 11.18 -2.30 -3.92
N SER A 180 11.36 -3.19 -2.95
CA SER A 180 11.25 -2.84 -1.52
C SER A 180 12.14 -1.66 -1.12
N PHE A 181 13.37 -1.58 -1.65
CA PHE A 181 14.23 -0.42 -1.42
C PHE A 181 13.74 0.82 -2.16
N THR A 182 13.48 0.72 -3.47
CA THR A 182 13.12 1.88 -4.31
C THR A 182 11.76 2.47 -3.97
N THR A 183 10.75 1.65 -3.64
CA THR A 183 9.42 2.13 -3.24
C THR A 183 9.53 3.04 -2.02
N GLY A 184 10.36 2.69 -1.02
CA GLY A 184 10.55 3.51 0.18
C GLY A 184 11.07 4.92 -0.12
N TRP A 185 12.04 5.06 -1.03
CA TRP A 185 12.55 6.36 -1.48
C TRP A 185 11.48 7.16 -2.23
N ILE A 186 10.70 6.50 -3.09
CA ILE A 186 9.62 7.13 -3.85
C ILE A 186 8.54 7.65 -2.89
N ILE A 187 8.13 6.83 -1.91
CA ILE A 187 7.15 7.22 -0.89
C ILE A 187 7.60 8.52 -0.21
N GLN A 188 8.84 8.57 0.28
CA GLN A 188 9.37 9.76 0.96
C GLN A 188 9.37 11.00 0.06
N ALA A 189 9.79 10.86 -1.20
CA ALA A 189 9.78 11.95 -2.15
C ALA A 189 8.36 12.50 -2.38
N PHE A 190 7.36 11.63 -2.53
CA PHE A 190 5.97 12.06 -2.73
C PHE A 190 5.30 12.58 -1.45
N ILE A 191 5.72 12.12 -0.27
CA ILE A 191 5.33 12.74 1.01
C ILE A 191 5.82 14.19 1.04
N GLN A 192 7.07 14.47 0.66
CA GLN A 192 7.62 15.84 0.61
C GLN A 192 6.85 16.73 -0.37
N VAL A 193 6.59 16.23 -1.58
CA VAL A 193 5.81 16.97 -2.59
C VAL A 193 4.38 17.26 -2.10
N GLY A 194 3.71 16.25 -1.53
CA GLY A 194 2.35 16.38 -1.03
C GLY A 194 2.25 17.33 0.16
N THR A 195 3.15 17.21 1.13
CA THR A 195 3.19 18.09 2.32
C THR A 195 3.51 19.54 1.94
N HIS A 196 4.42 19.77 1.00
CA HIS A 196 4.71 21.10 0.47
C HIS A 196 3.48 21.71 -0.22
N SER A 197 2.82 20.94 -1.08
CA SER A 197 1.61 21.36 -1.81
C SER A 197 0.42 21.65 -0.88
N LEU A 198 0.30 20.90 0.22
CA LEU A 198 -0.72 21.09 1.26
C LEU A 198 -0.32 22.14 2.31
N ASN A 199 0.90 22.70 2.21
CA ASN A 199 1.49 23.65 3.13
C ASN A 199 1.45 23.14 4.59
N ARG A 200 1.92 21.90 4.80
CA ARG A 200 1.97 21.18 6.08
C ARG A 200 3.41 20.87 6.48
N LYS A 201 3.64 20.72 7.80
CA LYS A 201 4.86 20.07 8.31
C LYS A 201 4.80 18.58 7.97
N GLU A 202 5.93 17.98 7.64
CA GLU A 202 6.02 16.55 7.32
C GLU A 202 5.32 15.69 8.39
N PRO A 203 4.62 14.60 8.02
CA PRO A 203 3.94 13.74 8.97
C PRO A 203 4.97 13.10 9.91
N ILE A 204 5.07 13.66 11.12
CA ILE A 204 6.03 13.35 12.18
C ILE A 204 5.99 11.85 12.61
N LYS A 205 4.94 11.10 12.25
CA LYS A 205 4.71 9.73 12.74
C LYS A 205 5.36 8.60 11.92
N GLN A 206 5.82 8.83 10.69
CA GLN A 206 6.31 7.74 9.81
C GLN A 206 7.82 7.83 9.46
N ALA A 207 8.53 8.82 10.00
CA ALA A 207 9.93 9.12 9.65
C ALA A 207 10.99 8.53 10.62
N ALA A 208 10.67 7.54 11.47
CA ALA A 208 11.60 6.98 12.46
C ALA A 208 11.60 5.44 12.60
#